data_AF-A0A8S0YMI0-F1
#
_entry.id   AF-A0A8S0YMI0-F1
#
_cell.length_a   1.000
_cell.length_b   1.000
_cell.length_c   1.000
_cell.angle_alpha   90.00
_cell.angle_beta   90.00
_cell.angle_gamma   90.00
#
_symmetry.space_group_name_H-M   'P 1'
#
loop_
_entity.id
_entity.type
_entity.pdbx_description
1 polymer ?
#
loop_
_entity_poly.entity_id
_entity_poly.type
_entity_poly.pdbx_seq_one_letter_code
_entity_poly.pdbx_strand_id
1 'polypeptide(L)'
;MKRLGLDPDKVYSNENFQSELKEKLVFGLVHSTLILPILLANDPPEVNEELTLSAMVETKSTDLSIERLNGVINDYVKWGILK
;
A
#
# COMPACT_ATOMS: atom_id res chain seq x y z
N MET A 1 -19.79 8.41 5.55
CA MET A 1 -20.86 9.16 4.87
C MET A 1 -22.21 9.02 5.57
N LYS A 2 -22.86 7.84 5.62
CA LYS A 2 -24.17 7.67 6.31
C LYS A 2 -24.19 8.10 7.79
N ARG A 3 -23.17 7.77 8.57
CA ARG A 3 -23.02 8.24 9.98
C ARG A 3 -22.86 9.76 10.12
N LEU A 4 -22.56 10.46 9.03
CA LEU A 4 -22.44 11.92 8.95
C LEU A 4 -23.67 12.57 8.30
N GLY A 5 -24.72 11.79 7.99
CA GLY A 5 -25.91 12.29 7.29
C GLY A 5 -25.68 12.66 5.81
N LEU A 6 -24.53 12.29 5.24
CA LEU A 6 -24.16 12.62 3.85
C LEU A 6 -24.54 11.49 2.90
N ASP A 7 -25.11 11.87 1.77
CA ASP A 7 -25.37 10.99 0.63
C ASP A 7 -24.04 10.71 -0.10
N PRO A 8 -23.52 9.47 -0.07
CA PRO A 8 -22.24 9.13 -0.68
C PRO A 8 -22.22 9.44 -2.18
N ASP A 9 -23.31 9.15 -2.89
CA ASP A 9 -23.35 9.26 -4.35
C ASP A 9 -23.32 10.72 -4.83
N LYS A 10 -23.72 11.67 -3.95
CA LYS A 10 -23.69 13.11 -4.25
C LYS A 10 -22.38 13.78 -3.85
N VAL A 11 -21.74 13.32 -2.77
CA VAL A 11 -20.56 13.98 -2.21
C VAL A 11 -19.27 13.34 -2.76
N TYR A 12 -19.27 12.03 -2.97
CA TYR A 12 -18.12 11.30 -3.50
C TYR A 12 -18.60 10.04 -4.22
N SER A 13 -18.93 10.21 -5.50
CA SER A 13 -19.47 9.14 -6.33
C SER A 13 -18.46 8.00 -6.48
N ASN A 14 -18.97 6.80 -6.77
CA ASN A 14 -18.11 5.67 -7.09
C ASN A 14 -17.22 5.96 -8.31
N GLU A 15 -17.71 6.70 -9.30
CA GLU A 15 -16.90 7.08 -10.48
C GLU A 15 -15.70 7.95 -10.09
N ASN A 16 -15.90 8.95 -9.22
CA ASN A 16 -14.82 9.78 -8.71
C ASN A 16 -13.82 8.93 -7.92
N PHE A 17 -14.32 8.03 -7.07
CA PHE A 17 -13.47 7.08 -6.34
C PHE A 17 -12.62 6.22 -7.27
N GLN A 18 -13.22 5.59 -8.29
CA GLN A 18 -12.47 4.73 -9.21
C GLN A 18 -11.42 5.53 -10.01
N SER A 19 -11.76 6.75 -10.41
CA SER A 19 -10.83 7.66 -11.10
C SER A 19 -9.63 8.01 -10.24
N GLU A 20 -9.87 8.45 -9.01
CA GLU A 20 -8.82 8.81 -8.06
C GLU A 20 -8.00 7.58 -7.63
N LEU A 21 -8.67 6.46 -7.36
CA LEU A 21 -8.02 5.20 -7.02
C LEU A 21 -7.04 4.83 -8.13
N LYS A 22 -7.46 4.89 -9.40
CA LYS A 22 -6.58 4.59 -10.54
C LYS A 22 -5.37 5.52 -10.60
N GLU A 23 -5.55 6.82 -10.34
CA GLU A 23 -4.45 7.78 -10.29
C GLU A 23 -3.48 7.48 -9.13
N LYS A 24 -3.99 7.11 -7.96
CA LYS A 24 -3.18 6.87 -6.75
C LYS A 24 -2.64 5.44 -6.64
N LEU A 25 -3.09 4.49 -7.45
CA LEU A 25 -2.61 3.10 -7.40
C LEU A 25 -1.09 3.01 -7.57
N VAL A 26 -0.47 3.84 -8.42
CA VAL A 26 1.01 3.85 -8.54
C VAL A 26 1.69 4.14 -7.20
N PHE A 27 1.13 5.03 -6.37
CA PHE A 27 1.63 5.24 -5.01
C PHE A 27 1.45 4.00 -4.14
N GLY A 28 0.33 3.29 -4.29
CA GLY A 28 0.07 2.04 -3.58
C GLY A 28 1.13 0.97 -3.87
N LEU A 29 1.59 0.86 -5.13
CA LEU A 29 2.66 -0.06 -5.50
C LEU A 29 3.98 0.31 -4.82
N VAL A 30 4.38 1.58 -4.89
CA VAL A 30 5.61 2.06 -4.24
C VAL A 30 5.56 1.83 -2.73
N HIS A 31 4.43 2.13 -2.09
CA HIS A 31 4.25 1.89 -0.66
C HIS A 31 4.32 0.41 -0.32
N SER A 32 3.71 -0.46 -1.14
CA SER A 32 3.76 -1.90 -0.90
C SER A 32 5.20 -2.40 -0.90
N THR A 33 6.02 -1.97 -1.86
CA THR A 33 7.44 -2.33 -1.96
C THR A 33 8.27 -1.89 -0.75
N LEU A 34 7.98 -0.71 -0.18
CA LEU A 34 8.73 -0.18 0.96
C LEU A 34 8.26 -0.74 2.31
N ILE A 35 6.95 -0.94 2.47
CA ILE A 35 6.34 -1.21 3.77
C ILE A 35 6.18 -2.70 4.04
N LEU A 36 5.90 -3.53 3.02
CA LEU A 36 5.71 -4.97 3.21
C LEU A 36 6.93 -5.68 3.82
N PRO A 37 8.18 -5.39 3.40
CA PRO A 37 9.35 -5.99 4.03
C PRO A 37 9.46 -5.66 5.52
N ILE A 38 9.07 -4.45 5.93
CA ILE A 38 9.12 -3.98 7.32
C ILE A 38 8.03 -4.67 8.16
N LEU A 39 6.79 -4.69 7.67
CA LEU A 39 5.66 -5.30 8.38
C LEU A 39 5.80 -6.81 8.56
N LEU A 40 6.48 -7.46 7.62
CA LEU A 40 6.65 -8.92 7.59
C LEU A 40 8.06 -9.34 7.99
N ALA A 41 8.84 -8.44 8.58
CA ALA A 41 10.13 -8.74 9.14
C ALA A 41 9.97 -9.61 10.39
N ASN A 42 10.88 -10.58 10.55
CA ASN A 42 10.93 -11.35 11.79
C ASN A 42 11.41 -10.51 12.97
N ASP A 43 12.19 -9.46 12.68
CA ASP A 43 12.75 -8.52 13.66
C ASP A 43 12.60 -7.09 13.08
N PRO A 44 11.40 -6.48 13.19
CA PRO A 44 11.16 -5.15 12.67
C PRO A 44 11.85 -4.08 13.53
N PRO A 45 12.17 -2.90 12.96
CA PRO A 45 12.74 -1.81 13.72
C PRO A 45 11.78 -1.35 14.82
N GLU A 46 12.32 -1.06 16.01
CA GLU A 46 11.55 -0.49 17.10
C GLU A 46 11.03 0.91 16.74
N VAL A 47 9.75 1.16 17.06
CA VAL A 47 9.12 2.46 16.82
C VAL A 47 9.41 3.36 18.02
N ASN A 48 10.54 4.06 17.98
CA ASN A 48 11.00 5.00 19.00
C ASN A 48 11.49 6.32 18.37
N GLU A 49 11.99 7.25 19.19
CA GLU A 49 12.46 8.58 18.75
C GLU A 49 13.68 8.52 17.82
N GLU A 50 14.39 7.39 17.79
CA GLU A 50 15.58 7.15 16.96
C GLU A 50 15.24 6.47 15.62
N LEU A 51 13.96 6.15 15.37
CA LEU A 51 13.54 5.52 14.13
C LEU A 51 13.87 6.40 12.93
N THR A 52 14.76 5.91 12.06
CA THR A 52 15.12 6.58 10.81
C THR A 52 14.58 5.83 9.60
N LEU A 53 14.43 6.54 8.48
CA LEU A 53 14.07 5.92 7.20
C LEU A 53 15.11 4.88 6.76
N SER A 54 16.40 5.08 7.08
CA SER A 54 17.46 4.11 6.78
C SER A 54 17.25 2.78 7.51
N ALA A 55 16.93 2.82 8.82
CA ALA A 55 16.65 1.61 9.60
C ALA A 55 15.46 0.82 9.04
N MET A 56 14.45 1.53 8.51
CA MET A 56 13.31 0.92 7.82
C MET A 56 13.71 0.21 6.52
N VAL A 57 14.61 0.80 5.72
CA VAL A 57 15.05 0.23 4.43
C VAL A 57 16.08 -0.90 4.60
N GLU A 58 16.85 -0.90 5.69
CA GLU A 58 17.80 -1.96 6.04
C GLU A 58 17.11 -3.26 6.52
N THR A 59 15.79 -3.21 6.75
CA THR A 59 15.02 -4.37 7.18
C THR A 59 15.06 -5.47 6.11
N LYS A 60 15.55 -6.65 6.50
CA LYS A 60 15.70 -7.79 5.58
C LYS A 60 14.34 -8.33 5.16
N SER A 61 14.14 -8.45 3.84
CA SER A 61 13.00 -9.16 3.27
C SER A 61 12.98 -10.62 3.72
N THR A 62 11.80 -11.09 4.12
CA THR A 62 11.51 -12.50 4.38
C THR A 62 10.90 -13.17 3.14
N ASP A 63 10.94 -14.51 3.06
CA ASP A 63 10.28 -15.25 1.98
C ASP A 63 8.79 -14.89 1.87
N LEU A 64 8.13 -14.72 3.02
CA LEU A 64 6.74 -14.27 3.09
C LEU A 64 6.55 -12.86 2.50
N SER A 65 7.46 -11.92 2.78
CA SER A 65 7.38 -10.58 2.19
C SER A 65 7.53 -10.59 0.67
N ILE A 66 8.38 -11.47 0.14
CA ILE A 66 8.58 -11.67 -1.30
C ILE A 66 7.31 -12.25 -1.93
N GLU A 67 6.73 -13.29 -1.32
CA GLU A 67 5.47 -13.89 -1.78
C GLU A 67 4.35 -12.84 -1.85
N ARG A 68 4.21 -12.03 -0.80
CA ARG A 68 3.17 -10.97 -0.73
C ARG A 68 3.40 -9.85 -1.74
N LEU A 69 4.65 -9.43 -1.94
CA LEU A 69 5.00 -8.46 -2.97
C LEU A 69 4.67 -8.96 -4.37
N ASN A 70 4.95 -10.23 -4.67
CA ASN A 70 4.56 -10.84 -5.93
C ASN A 70 3.03 -10.86 -6.12
N GLY A 71 2.27 -11.13 -5.04
CA GLY A 71 0.81 -11.01 -5.06
C GLY A 71 0.34 -9.61 -5.45
N VAL A 72 0.92 -8.56 -4.84
CA VAL A 72 0.62 -7.16 -5.20
C VAL A 72 0.97 -6.89 -6.66
N ILE A 73 2.15 -7.28 -7.13
CA ILE A 73 2.56 -7.07 -8.53
C ILE A 73 1.58 -7.76 -9.49
N ASN A 74 1.18 -9.01 -9.19
CA ASN A 74 0.23 -9.77 -10.00
C ASN A 74 -1.13 -9.08 -10.10
N ASP A 75 -1.63 -8.51 -8.99
CA ASP A 75 -2.88 -7.75 -8.99
C ASP A 75 -2.77 -6.50 -9.89
N TYR A 76 -1.65 -5.79 -9.83
CA TYR A 76 -1.42 -4.61 -10.68
C TYR A 76 -1.30 -4.94 -12.16
N VAL A 77 -0.71 -6.09 -12.49
CA VAL A 77 -0.70 -6.63 -13.87
C VAL A 77 -2.12 -6.99 -14.30
N LYS A 78 -2.89 -7.68 -13.44
CA LYS A 78 -4.28 -8.06 -13.72
C LYS A 78 -5.18 -6.84 -13.93
N TRP A 79 -4.92 -5.74 -13.23
CA TRP A 79 -5.62 -4.47 -13.39
C TRP A 79 -5.13 -3.65 -14.61
N GLY A 80 -4.11 -4.12 -15.33
CA GLY A 80 -3.56 -3.47 -16.52
C GLY A 80 -2.79 -2.18 -16.22
N ILE A 81 -2.30 -2.02 -14.98
CA ILE A 81 -1.55 -0.84 -14.53
C ILE A 81 -0.07 -1.03 -14.84
N LEU A 82 0.45 -2.23 -14.56
CA LEU A 82 1.78 -2.67 -14.99
C LEU A 82 1.66 -3.52 -16.26
N LYS A 83 2.70 -3.46 -17.10
CA LYS A 83 2.81 -4.22 -18.35
C LYS A 83 3.84 -5.32 -18.22
#